data_AF-A0A853IEJ6-F1
#
_entry.id   AF-A0A853IEJ6-F1
#
_cell.length_a   1.000
_cell.length_b   1.000
_cell.length_c   1.000
_cell.angle_alpha   90.00
_cell.angle_beta   90.00
_cell.angle_gamma   90.00
#
_symmetry.space_group_name_H-M   'P 1'
#
loop_
_entity.id
_entity.type
_entity.pdbx_description
1 polymer ?
#
loop_
_entity_poly.entity_id
_entity_poly.type
_entity_poly.pdbx_seq_one_letter_code
_entity_poly.pdbx_strand_id
1 'polypeptide(L)'
;MDFINRLKGNLTETVVKALLVDEGYRVIDSGIEHLVRETTCLTQNEYLDLGFSDQLRKMPDFIVLNKEQTKSHLIEVKYRTWWDFQLIHDLREQVAFYKRIILVCVNAKVLSQSLA
;
A
#
# COMPACT_ATOMS: atom_id res chain seq x y z
N MET A 1 7.53 -12.35 6.04
CA MET A 1 6.98 -12.34 4.67
C MET A 1 8.02 -12.84 3.69
N ASP A 2 7.60 -13.57 2.65
CA ASP A 2 8.47 -13.97 1.55
C ASP A 2 9.03 -12.75 0.79
N PHE A 3 10.31 -12.82 0.37
CA PHE A 3 11.03 -11.72 -0.29
C PHE A 3 10.32 -11.25 -1.56
N ILE A 4 9.84 -12.19 -2.38
CA ILE A 4 9.15 -11.89 -3.64
C ILE A 4 7.86 -11.10 -3.40
N ASN A 5 7.10 -11.43 -2.35
CA ASN A 5 5.85 -10.73 -2.04
C ASN A 5 6.11 -9.29 -1.59
N ARG A 6 7.15 -9.06 -0.77
CA ARG A 6 7.61 -7.71 -0.42
C ARG A 6 8.06 -6.92 -1.64
N LEU A 7 8.86 -7.54 -2.52
CA LEU A 7 9.35 -6.89 -3.73
C LEU A 7 8.19 -6.46 -4.65
N LYS A 8 7.19 -7.32 -4.84
CA LYS A 8 5.99 -7.01 -5.63
C LYS A 8 5.21 -5.84 -5.04
N GLY A 9 4.99 -5.82 -3.72
CA GLY A 9 4.33 -4.70 -3.04
C GLY A 9 5.07 -3.38 -3.28
N ASN A 10 6.35 -3.35 -2.91
CA ASN A 10 7.19 -2.15 -3.05
C ASN A 10 7.27 -1.64 -4.49
N LEU A 11 7.46 -2.52 -5.47
CA LEU A 11 7.47 -2.15 -6.89
C LEU A 11 6.14 -1.55 -7.32
N THR A 12 5.03 -2.14 -6.87
CA THR A 12 3.68 -1.70 -7.23
C THR A 12 3.40 -0.30 -6.68
N GLU A 13 3.66 -0.09 -5.39
CA GLU A 13 3.56 1.22 -4.74
C GLU A 13 4.43 2.26 -5.45
N THR A 14 5.69 1.92 -5.74
CA THR A 14 6.63 2.82 -6.42
C THR A 14 6.14 3.23 -7.80
N VAL A 15 5.61 2.28 -8.59
CA VAL A 15 5.07 2.56 -9.93
C VAL A 15 3.83 3.47 -9.84
N VAL A 16 2.89 3.17 -8.94
CA VAL A 16 1.69 4.00 -8.75
C VAL A 16 2.07 5.41 -8.32
N LYS A 17 3.01 5.54 -7.37
CA LYS A 17 3.52 6.84 -6.93
C LYS A 17 4.16 7.62 -8.08
N ALA A 18 5.01 6.97 -8.88
CA ALA A 18 5.67 7.62 -10.01
C ALA A 18 4.65 8.18 -11.02
N LEU A 19 3.61 7.41 -11.36
CA LEU A 19 2.54 7.85 -12.27
C LEU A 19 1.77 9.05 -11.71
N LEU A 20 1.41 9.03 -10.43
CA LEU A 20 0.69 10.13 -9.81
C LEU A 20 1.54 11.41 -9.75
N VAL A 21 2.82 11.28 -9.42
CA VAL A 21 3.74 12.42 -9.39
C VAL A 21 3.97 12.99 -10.78
N ASP A 22 4.14 12.15 -11.80
CA ASP A 22 4.29 12.56 -13.21
C ASP A 22 3.06 13.35 -13.70
N GLU A 23 1.86 12.91 -13.31
CA GLU A 23 0.61 13.62 -13.56
C GLU A 23 0.45 14.93 -12.75
N GLY A 24 1.40 15.27 -11.87
CA GLY A 24 1.41 16.52 -11.11
C GLY A 24 0.64 16.45 -9.79
N TYR A 25 0.28 15.26 -9.31
CA TYR A 25 -0.23 15.07 -7.95
C TYR A 25 0.91 15.10 -6.94
N ARG A 26 0.63 15.55 -5.72
CA ARG A 26 1.60 15.49 -4.62
C ARG A 26 1.31 14.26 -3.77
N VAL A 27 2.24 13.31 -3.75
CA VAL A 27 2.11 12.04 -3.04
C VAL A 27 2.99 12.05 -1.79
N ILE A 28 2.42 11.68 -0.65
CA ILE A 28 3.10 11.56 0.65
C ILE A 28 2.97 10.10 1.10
N ASP A 29 4.09 9.47 1.45
CA ASP A 29 4.10 8.12 2.01
C ASP A 29 3.53 8.15 3.44
N SER A 30 2.50 7.35 3.70
CA SER A 30 1.82 7.28 5.00
C SER A 30 1.78 5.89 5.62
N GLY A 31 2.06 4.84 4.85
CA GLY A 31 2.18 3.48 5.38
C GLY A 31 3.22 3.40 6.51
N ILE A 32 2.93 2.58 7.52
CA ILE A 32 3.72 2.53 8.77
C ILE A 32 5.16 2.07 8.53
N GLU A 33 5.38 1.21 7.53
CA GLU A 33 6.70 0.78 7.07
C GLU A 33 7.56 1.91 6.52
N HIS A 34 6.93 2.96 5.99
CA HIS A 34 7.63 4.17 5.53
C HIS A 34 7.87 5.16 6.67
N LEU A 35 6.97 5.19 7.66
CA LEU A 35 7.09 6.05 8.85
C LEU A 35 8.09 5.51 9.88
N VAL A 36 8.12 4.20 10.10
CA VAL A 36 8.99 3.50 11.05
C VAL A 36 9.70 2.39 10.29
N ARG A 37 10.81 2.74 9.64
CA ARG A 37 11.55 1.86 8.72
C ARG A 37 12.01 0.57 9.39
N GLU A 38 12.30 0.63 10.69
CA GLU A 38 12.74 -0.48 11.52
C GLU A 38 11.70 -1.59 11.59
N THR A 39 10.41 -1.28 11.40
CA THR A 39 9.33 -2.28 11.38
C THR A 39 9.49 -3.29 10.24
N THR A 40 10.16 -2.91 9.14
CA THR A 40 10.39 -3.81 7.99
C THR A 40 11.36 -4.96 8.29
N CYS A 41 12.16 -4.83 9.35
CA CYS A 41 13.12 -5.83 9.80
C CYS A 41 12.52 -6.80 10.84
N LEU A 42 11.32 -6.52 11.34
CA LEU A 42 10.71 -7.29 12.42
C LEU A 42 9.95 -8.50 11.89
N THR A 43 9.94 -9.55 12.69
CA THR A 43 8.95 -10.62 12.56
C THR A 43 7.56 -10.11 12.93
N GLN A 44 6.52 -10.85 12.52
CA GLN A 44 5.14 -10.45 12.82
C GLN A 44 4.87 -10.34 14.32
N ASN A 45 5.44 -11.22 15.14
CA ASN A 45 5.25 -11.19 16.59
C ASN A 45 5.93 -9.95 17.21
N GLU A 46 7.19 -9.69 16.83
CA GLU A 46 7.91 -8.49 17.30
C GLU A 46 7.20 -7.20 16.89
N TYR A 47 6.62 -7.15 15.69
CA TYR A 47 5.83 -6.02 15.23
C TYR A 47 4.55 -5.81 16.05
N LEU A 48 3.87 -6.89 16.46
CA LEU A 48 2.69 -6.81 17.32
C LEU A 48 3.04 -6.35 18.74
N ASP A 49 4.18 -6.80 19.26
CA ASP A 49 4.66 -6.46 20.61
C ASP A 49 5.01 -4.97 20.76
N LEU A 50 5.29 -4.26 19.66
CA LEU A 50 5.47 -2.80 19.68
C LEU A 50 4.21 -2.03 20.11
N GLY A 51 3.04 -2.66 20.09
CA GLY A 51 1.81 -2.06 20.62
C GLY A 51 1.30 -0.85 19.85
N PHE A 52 1.67 -0.70 18.56
CA PHE A 52 1.09 0.34 17.72
C PHE A 52 -0.43 0.20 17.62
N SER A 53 -1.14 1.33 17.68
CA SER A 53 -2.60 1.33 17.54
C SER A 53 -3.03 0.74 16.20
N ASP A 54 -4.17 0.06 16.18
CA ASP A 54 -4.74 -0.54 14.96
C ASP A 54 -4.87 0.45 13.81
N GLN A 55 -5.13 1.72 14.13
CA GLN A 55 -5.21 2.79 13.14
C GLN A 55 -3.84 2.97 12.47
N LEU A 56 -2.78 3.19 13.24
CA LEU A 56 -1.43 3.38 12.67
C LEU A 56 -1.00 2.17 11.84
N ARG A 57 -1.29 0.94 12.30
CA ARG A 57 -0.95 -0.29 11.59
C ARG A 57 -1.74 -0.47 10.28
N LYS A 58 -2.89 0.18 10.16
CA LYS A 58 -3.78 0.12 8.99
C LYS A 58 -3.78 1.44 8.21
N MET A 59 -2.80 2.31 8.43
CA MET A 59 -2.70 3.56 7.69
C MET A 59 -2.57 3.24 6.19
N PRO A 60 -3.32 3.93 5.31
CA PRO A 60 -3.17 3.75 3.88
C PRO A 60 -1.76 4.07 3.40
N ASP A 61 -1.35 3.46 2.28
CA ASP A 61 0.01 3.60 1.74
C ASP A 61 0.35 5.06 1.43
N PHE A 62 -0.60 5.81 0.84
CA PHE A 62 -0.39 7.21 0.46
C PHE A 62 -1.49 8.17 0.93
N ILE A 63 -1.05 9.40 1.22
CA ILE A 63 -1.88 10.60 1.18
C ILE A 63 -1.55 11.37 -0.11
N VAL A 64 -2.56 11.57 -0.96
CA VAL A 64 -2.40 12.23 -2.26
C VAL A 64 -3.18 13.52 -2.31
N LEU A 65 -2.50 14.63 -2.59
CA LEU A 65 -3.13 15.91 -2.84
C LEU A 65 -3.41 16.08 -4.32
N ASN A 66 -4.56 16.68 -4.67
CA ASN A 66 -4.82 17.12 -6.04
C ASN A 66 -3.79 18.17 -6.50
N LYS A 67 -3.77 18.45 -7.81
CA LYS A 67 -2.81 19.36 -8.44
C LYS A 67 -2.82 20.76 -7.80
N GLU A 68 -4.00 21.21 -7.36
CA GLU A 68 -4.20 22.50 -6.69
C GLU A 68 -3.93 22.48 -5.17
N GLN A 69 -3.63 21.31 -4.60
CA GLN A 69 -3.38 21.08 -3.16
C GLN A 69 -4.53 21.51 -2.23
N THR A 70 -5.77 21.46 -2.73
CA THR A 70 -6.99 21.82 -1.99
C THR A 70 -7.73 20.63 -1.41
N LYS A 71 -7.48 19.42 -1.92
CA LYS A 71 -8.14 18.19 -1.51
C LYS A 71 -7.11 17.08 -1.33
N SER A 72 -7.27 16.31 -0.26
CA SER A 72 -6.48 15.12 0.02
C SER A 72 -7.31 13.85 -0.18
N HIS A 73 -6.66 12.80 -0.67
CA HIS A 73 -7.20 11.47 -0.83
C HIS A 73 -6.29 10.46 -0.15
N LEU A 74 -6.89 9.51 0.56
CA LEU A 74 -6.17 8.34 1.06
C LEU A 74 -6.17 7.28 -0.04
N ILE A 75 -5.00 6.77 -0.37
CA ILE A 75 -4.83 5.75 -1.40
C ILE A 75 -4.20 4.52 -0.78
N GLU A 76 -4.84 3.38 -1.03
CA GLU A 76 -4.33 2.05 -0.72
C GLU A 76 -3.96 1.35 -2.03
N VAL A 77 -2.77 0.77 -2.11
CA VAL A 77 -2.25 0.08 -3.29
C VAL A 77 -2.20 -1.42 -3.02
N LYS A 78 -2.76 -2.22 -3.94
CA LYS A 78 -2.73 -3.67 -3.84
C LYS A 78 -2.26 -4.30 -5.14
N TYR A 79 -1.22 -5.12 -5.04
CA TYR A 79 -0.82 -6.03 -6.11
C TYR A 79 -1.65 -7.31 -6.05
N ARG A 80 -2.16 -7.74 -7.21
CA ARG A 80 -2.89 -8.99 -7.36
C ARG A 80 -2.53 -9.68 -8.68
N THR A 81 -2.48 -11.01 -8.66
CA THR A 81 -2.36 -11.83 -9.87
C THR A 81 -3.71 -12.20 -10.47
N TRP A 82 -4.77 -12.16 -9.66
CA TRP A 82 -6.15 -12.36 -10.05
C TRP A 82 -7.06 -11.47 -9.19
N TRP A 83 -8.22 -11.11 -9.73
CA TRP A 83 -9.22 -10.35 -8.98
C TRP A 83 -10.19 -11.29 -8.27
N ASP A 84 -10.44 -11.06 -6.99
CA ASP A 84 -11.48 -11.72 -6.21
C ASP A 84 -12.18 -10.74 -5.26
N PHE A 85 -13.35 -11.12 -4.76
CA PHE A 85 -14.10 -10.32 -3.79
C PHE A 85 -13.48 -10.33 -2.39
N GLN A 86 -12.52 -11.23 -2.12
CA GLN A 86 -11.84 -11.31 -0.83
C GLN A 86 -11.10 -10.00 -0.51
N LEU A 87 -10.57 -9.34 -1.54
CA LEU A 87 -9.96 -8.01 -1.42
C LEU A 87 -10.85 -6.97 -0.74
N ILE A 88 -12.16 -6.99 -1.02
CA ILE A 88 -13.11 -6.04 -0.40
C ILE A 88 -13.30 -6.37 1.07
N HIS A 89 -13.30 -7.66 1.43
CA HIS A 89 -13.38 -8.11 2.81
C HIS A 89 -12.14 -7.70 3.61
N ASP A 90 -10.95 -7.86 3.03
CA ASP A 90 -9.67 -7.51 3.67
C ASP A 90 -9.58 -6.00 4.00
N LEU A 91 -10.19 -5.15 3.18
CA LEU A 91 -10.17 -3.69 3.34
C LEU A 91 -11.31 -3.15 4.21
N ARG A 92 -12.28 -4.00 4.59
CA ARG A 92 -13.51 -3.56 5.27
C ARG A 92 -13.21 -2.79 6.57
N GLU A 93 -12.28 -3.30 7.37
CA GLU A 93 -11.89 -2.65 8.63
C GLU A 93 -11.17 -1.33 8.38
N GLN A 94 -10.27 -1.29 7.40
CA GLN A 94 -9.55 -0.08 7.02
C GLN A 94 -10.52 1.02 6.57
N VAL A 95 -11.49 0.66 5.72
CA VAL A 95 -12.55 1.57 5.27
C VAL A 95 -13.42 2.05 6.43
N ALA A 96 -13.70 1.19 7.43
CA ALA A 96 -14.45 1.60 8.62
C ALA A 96 -13.72 2.68 9.43
N PHE A 97 -12.39 2.61 9.55
CA PHE A 97 -11.59 3.61 10.26
C PHE A 97 -11.45 4.93 9.48
N TYR A 98 -11.10 4.83 8.20
CA TYR A 98 -10.69 6.01 7.42
C TYR A 98 -11.82 6.60 6.57
N LYS A 99 -12.99 5.95 6.53
CA LYS A 99 -14.23 6.32 5.81
C LYS A 99 -14.12 6.35 4.29
N ARG A 100 -13.10 7.00 3.73
CA ARG A 100 -12.91 7.17 2.28
C ARG A 100 -11.47 6.87 1.90
N ILE A 101 -11.28 5.69 1.31
CA ILE A 101 -10.03 5.24 0.73
C ILE A 101 -10.27 4.99 -0.76
N ILE A 102 -9.33 5.40 -1.60
CA ILE A 102 -9.26 5.02 -3.01
C ILE A 102 -8.35 3.79 -3.09
N LEU A 103 -8.91 2.68 -3.53
CA LEU A 103 -8.13 1.46 -3.78
C LEU A 103 -7.58 1.49 -5.21
N VAL A 104 -6.26 1.42 -5.35
CA VAL A 104 -5.57 1.18 -6.61
C VAL A 104 -5.12 -0.27 -6.64
N CYS A 105 -5.82 -1.09 -7.42
CA CYS A 105 -5.44 -2.49 -7.61
C CYS A 105 -4.67 -2.65 -8.91
N VAL A 106 -3.41 -3.09 -8.80
CA VAL A 106 -2.57 -3.42 -9.96
C VAL A 106 -2.65 -4.92 -10.18
N ASN A 107 -3.35 -5.30 -11.26
CA ASN A 107 -3.44 -6.68 -11.71
C ASN A 107 -2.35 -6.97 -12.73
N ALA A 108 -1.37 -7.78 -12.35
CA ALA A 108 -0.29 -8.17 -13.25
C ALA A 108 0.18 -9.60 -12.95
N LYS A 109 0.53 -10.34 -14.00
CA LYS A 109 1.15 -11.66 -13.90
C LYS A 109 2.63 -11.54 -14.24
N VAL A 110 3.50 -11.98 -13.33
CA VAL A 110 4.94 -12.08 -13.63
C VAL A 110 5.11 -13.13 -14.71
N LEU A 111 5.60 -12.73 -15.88
CA LEU A 111 6.00 -13.65 -16.93
C LEU A 111 7.33 -14.26 -16.51
N SER A 112 7.32 -15.45 -15.91
CA SER A 112 8.53 -16.25 -15.77
C SER A 112 8.90 -16.77 -17.15
N GLN A 113 9.80 -16.10 -17.86
CA GLN A 113 10.55 -16.78 -18.91
C GLN A 113 11.46 -17.78 -18.19
N SER A 114 11.29 -19.08 -18.48
CA SER A 114 12.34 -20.04 -18.21
C SER A 114 13.55 -19.56 -19.01
N LEU A 115 14.58 -19.08 -18.31
CA LEU A 115 15.91 -19.01 -18.90
C LEU A 115 16.30 -20.47 -19.18
N ALA A 116 16.05 -20.88 -20.42
CA ALA A 116 16.53 -22.13 -20.99
C ALA A 116 18.04 -22.01 -21.25
#